data_AF-A0A960EIW5-F1
#
_entry.id   AF-A0A960EIW5-F1
#
_cell.length_a   1.000
_cell.length_b   1.000
_cell.length_c   1.000
_cell.angle_alpha   90.00
_cell.angle_beta   90.00
_cell.angle_gamma   90.00
#
_symmetry.space_group_name_H-M   'P 1'
#
loop_
_entity.id
_entity.type
_entity.pdbx_description
1 polymer ?
#
loop_
_entity_poly.entity_id
_entity_poly.type
_entity_poly.pdbx_seq_one_letter_code
_entity_poly.pdbx_strand_id
1 'polypeptide(L)'
;MSGLDAGYQFTCGISDGAAYCWGLDTQGQLGNGPGTAFQTFVGAVEVAGTPLDGKTIAQVAVGYSFACALTTDDVVACWGDNSNRQLGDGTTTERQTP
;
A
#
# COMPACT_ATOMS: atom_id res chain seq x y z
N MET A 1 -8.55 7.27 -12.75
CA MET A 1 -8.85 8.06 -11.54
C MET A 1 -7.52 8.46 -10.93
N SER A 2 -7.33 9.74 -10.62
CA SER A 2 -6.11 10.25 -10.00
C SER A 2 -6.40 10.57 -8.54
N GLY A 3 -5.74 9.88 -7.62
CA GLY A 3 -5.82 10.11 -6.19
C GLY A 3 -4.41 10.15 -5.62
N LEU A 4 -4.18 11.00 -4.62
CA LEU A 4 -2.91 11.11 -3.91
C LEU A 4 -3.23 11.27 -2.43
N ASP A 5 -2.53 10.54 -1.59
CA ASP A 5 -2.67 10.61 -0.14
C ASP A 5 -1.31 10.49 0.54
N ALA A 6 -1.13 11.22 1.63
CA ALA A 6 0.13 11.36 2.33
C ALA A 6 -0.01 11.02 3.81
N GLY A 7 0.80 10.06 4.26
CA GLY A 7 0.92 9.67 5.66
C GLY A 7 2.00 10.43 6.39
N TYR A 8 2.57 9.81 7.43
CA TYR A 8 3.57 10.45 8.28
C TYR A 8 4.89 10.75 7.55
N GLN A 9 5.47 9.75 6.89
CA GLN A 9 6.75 9.87 6.19
C GLN A 9 6.76 9.17 4.83
N PHE A 10 5.60 8.81 4.30
CA PHE A 10 5.46 8.24 2.96
C PHE A 10 4.17 8.75 2.31
N THR A 11 4.12 8.66 1.00
CA THR A 11 3.03 9.14 0.17
C THR A 11 2.71 8.07 -0.85
N CYS A 12 1.42 7.90 -1.16
CA CYS A 12 0.98 7.06 -2.25
C CYS A 12 0.10 7.85 -3.21
N GLY A 13 0.17 7.50 -4.49
CA GLY A 13 -0.66 8.07 -5.54
C GLY A 13 -1.09 7.01 -6.54
N ILE A 14 -2.11 7.35 -7.33
CA ILE A 14 -2.65 6.47 -8.38
C ILE A 14 -2.40 7.11 -9.74
N SER A 15 -1.82 6.33 -10.65
CA SER A 15 -1.73 6.65 -12.08
C SER A 15 -2.08 5.41 -12.89
N ASP A 16 -2.86 5.59 -13.96
CA ASP A 16 -3.21 4.50 -14.90
C ASP A 16 -3.72 3.20 -14.25
N GLY A 17 -4.44 3.31 -13.12
CA GLY A 17 -5.02 2.17 -12.41
C GLY A 17 -4.06 1.42 -11.48
N ALA A 18 -2.81 1.88 -11.35
CA ALA A 18 -1.81 1.34 -10.43
C ALA A 18 -1.52 2.33 -9.29
N ALA A 19 -1.14 1.80 -8.13
CA ALA A 19 -0.64 2.57 -7.01
C ALA A 19 0.88 2.70 -7.08
N TYR A 20 1.38 3.86 -6.65
CA TYR A 20 2.79 4.20 -6.56
C TYR A 20 3.02 4.80 -5.18
N CYS A 21 4.03 4.33 -4.47
CA CYS A 21 4.34 4.84 -3.14
C CYS A 21 5.81 5.28 -3.05
N TRP A 22 6.10 6.24 -2.18
CA TRP A 22 7.47 6.72 -1.95
C TRP A 22 7.64 7.28 -0.54
N GLY A 23 8.88 7.33 -0.04
CA GLY A 23 9.21 7.76 1.31
C GLY A 23 9.69 6.62 2.20
N LEU A 24 9.28 6.63 3.47
CA LEU A 24 9.65 5.62 4.47
C LEU A 24 9.13 4.23 4.08
N ASP A 25 9.99 3.22 4.27
CA ASP A 25 9.77 1.83 3.86
C ASP A 25 10.26 0.81 4.91
N THR A 26 10.52 1.22 6.14
CA THR A 26 11.07 0.30 7.17
C THR A 26 10.10 -0.82 7.55
N GLN A 27 8.80 -0.67 7.27
CA GLN A 27 7.75 -1.65 7.54
C GLN A 27 7.19 -2.29 6.25
N GLY A 28 7.80 -2.03 5.08
CA GLY A 28 7.24 -2.43 3.79
C GLY A 28 5.93 -1.70 3.46
N GLN A 29 5.70 -0.51 4.04
CA GLN A 29 4.49 0.28 3.81
C GLN A 29 4.37 0.82 2.37
N LEU A 30 5.42 0.68 1.56
CA LEU A 30 5.37 0.96 0.13
C LEU A 30 4.82 -0.21 -0.69
N GLY A 31 4.66 -1.40 -0.11
CA GLY A 31 4.01 -2.55 -0.75
C GLY A 31 4.84 -3.17 -1.88
N ASN A 32 6.16 -3.07 -1.81
CA ASN A 32 7.13 -3.51 -2.81
C ASN A 32 8.02 -4.67 -2.29
N GLY A 33 7.50 -5.45 -1.34
CA GLY A 33 8.25 -6.52 -0.67
C GLY A 33 8.97 -6.04 0.59
N PRO A 34 10.03 -6.75 1.03
CA PRO A 34 10.66 -6.51 2.32
C PRO A 34 11.06 -5.07 2.57
N GLY A 35 10.64 -4.58 3.74
CA GLY A 35 10.94 -3.22 4.16
C GLY A 35 12.44 -2.95 4.23
N THR A 36 12.83 -1.77 3.77
CA THR A 36 14.23 -1.32 3.76
C THR A 36 14.41 -0.09 4.64
N ALA A 37 14.52 1.10 4.05
CA ALA A 37 14.70 2.36 4.77
C ALA A 37 13.86 3.48 4.15
N PHE A 38 14.42 4.29 3.27
CA PHE A 38 13.70 5.30 2.51
C PHE A 38 13.89 5.06 1.01
N GLN A 39 12.81 5.16 0.25
CA GLN A 39 12.81 5.08 -1.20
C GLN A 39 12.35 6.43 -1.78
N THR A 40 13.04 6.92 -2.80
CA THR A 40 12.65 8.16 -3.48
C THR A 40 11.41 7.97 -4.35
N PHE A 41 11.23 6.76 -4.88
CA PHE A 41 10.06 6.32 -5.64
C PHE A 41 10.11 4.81 -5.82
N VAL A 42 9.05 4.10 -5.46
CA VAL A 42 8.84 2.76 -6.02
C VAL A 42 7.99 2.89 -7.27
N GLY A 43 8.17 2.00 -8.24
CA GLY A 43 7.30 1.90 -9.40
C GLY A 43 5.87 1.53 -8.99
N ALA A 44 5.21 0.67 -9.77
CA ALA A 44 3.95 0.12 -9.30
C ALA A 44 4.17 -0.71 -8.03
N VAL A 45 3.29 -0.54 -7.03
CA VAL A 45 3.16 -1.43 -5.88
C VAL A 45 3.06 -2.89 -6.36
N GLU A 46 3.68 -3.82 -5.64
CA GLU A 46 3.69 -5.24 -6.02
C GLU A 46 2.33 -5.87 -5.73
N VAL A 47 1.59 -6.22 -6.79
CA VAL A 47 0.23 -6.78 -6.68
C VAL A 47 0.14 -8.26 -7.05
N ALA A 48 1.20 -8.86 -7.60
CA ALA A 48 1.18 -10.24 -8.04
C ALA A 48 0.91 -11.20 -6.87
N GLY A 49 -0.09 -12.07 -6.99
CA GLY A 49 -0.48 -13.01 -5.93
C GLY A 49 -1.15 -12.37 -4.71
N THR A 50 -1.49 -11.09 -4.76
CA THR A 50 -2.23 -10.35 -3.73
C THR A 50 -3.73 -10.29 -4.06
N PRO A 51 -4.60 -9.84 -3.14
CA PRO A 51 -5.99 -9.55 -3.47
C PRO A 51 -6.15 -8.49 -4.57
N LEU A 52 -5.10 -7.71 -4.88
CA LEU A 52 -5.11 -6.68 -5.93
C LEU A 52 -4.65 -7.20 -7.31
N ASP A 53 -4.27 -8.47 -7.43
CA ASP A 53 -3.76 -9.04 -8.68
C ASP A 53 -4.79 -8.93 -9.82
N GLY A 54 -4.37 -8.36 -10.95
CA GLY A 54 -5.21 -8.12 -12.12
C GLY A 54 -6.32 -7.06 -11.94
N LYS A 55 -6.30 -6.27 -10.85
CA LYS A 55 -7.33 -5.26 -10.54
C LYS A 55 -6.88 -3.85 -10.88
N THR A 56 -7.87 -2.97 -11.07
CA THR A 56 -7.66 -1.53 -11.24
C THR A 56 -7.90 -0.81 -9.92
N ILE A 57 -6.90 -0.09 -9.43
CA ILE A 57 -6.99 0.69 -8.19
C ILE A 57 -7.76 1.99 -8.45
N ALA A 58 -8.79 2.22 -7.64
CA ALA A 58 -9.66 3.39 -7.69
C ALA A 58 -9.29 4.44 -6.64
N GLN A 59 -8.88 4.01 -5.45
CA GLN A 59 -8.52 4.87 -4.34
C GLN A 59 -7.39 4.25 -3.50
N VAL A 60 -6.55 5.10 -2.92
CA VAL A 60 -5.53 4.74 -1.93
C VAL A 60 -5.74 5.60 -0.69
N ALA A 61 -5.49 5.02 0.48
CA ALA A 61 -5.49 5.71 1.76
C ALA A 61 -4.21 5.35 2.52
N VAL A 62 -3.59 6.33 3.16
CA VAL A 62 -2.28 6.22 3.76
C VAL A 62 -2.35 6.56 5.25
N GLY A 63 -1.91 5.63 6.08
CA GLY A 63 -1.79 5.78 7.53
C GLY A 63 -0.38 6.15 7.98
N TYR A 64 -0.07 5.91 9.25
CA TYR A 64 1.24 6.23 9.82
C TYR A 64 2.38 5.40 9.19
N SER A 65 2.19 4.08 9.13
CA SER A 65 3.14 3.11 8.55
C SER A 65 2.43 1.99 7.79
N PHE A 66 1.24 2.26 7.25
CA PHE A 66 0.43 1.30 6.48
C PHE A 66 -0.36 2.04 5.41
N ALA A 67 -0.75 1.34 4.35
CA ALA A 67 -1.61 1.87 3.29
C ALA A 67 -2.69 0.86 2.93
N CYS A 68 -3.78 1.35 2.34
CA CYS A 68 -4.87 0.53 1.83
C CYS A 68 -5.24 1.00 0.42
N ALA A 69 -5.64 0.05 -0.43
CA ALA A 69 -6.17 0.33 -1.75
C ALA A 69 -7.60 -0.23 -1.88
N LEU A 70 -8.45 0.52 -2.58
CA LEU A 70 -9.78 0.10 -3.03
C LEU A 70 -9.77 0.00 -4.54
N THR A 71 -10.22 -1.12 -5.08
CA THR A 71 -10.31 -1.36 -6.52
C THR A 71 -11.67 -0.97 -7.09
N THR A 72 -11.78 -0.89 -8.42
CA THR A 72 -13.05 -0.62 -9.12
C THR A 72 -14.10 -1.71 -8.97
N ASP A 73 -13.70 -2.91 -8.55
CA ASP A 73 -14.56 -4.07 -8.28
C ASP A 73 -14.76 -4.31 -6.77
N ASP A 74 -14.66 -3.25 -5.97
CA ASP A 74 -14.94 -3.23 -4.52
C ASP A 74 -14.06 -4.15 -3.66
N VAL A 75 -12.87 -4.52 -4.15
CA VAL A 75 -11.86 -5.23 -3.36
C VAL A 75 -11.01 -4.24 -2.60
N VAL A 76 -10.80 -4.53 -1.31
CA VAL A 76 -9.93 -3.76 -0.43
C VAL A 76 -8.78 -4.62 0.05
N ALA A 77 -7.57 -4.07 0.01
CA ALA A 77 -6.38 -4.69 0.57
C ALA A 77 -5.55 -3.63 1.30
N CYS A 78 -4.92 -4.03 2.41
CA CYS A 78 -4.09 -3.15 3.22
C CYS A 78 -2.74 -3.81 3.48
N TRP A 79 -1.67 -3.01 3.46
CA TRP A 79 -0.30 -3.44 3.70
C TRP A 79 0.48 -2.46 4.57
N GLY A 80 1.62 -2.90 5.08
CA GLY A 80 2.52 -2.21 6.01
C GLY A 80 2.40 -2.75 7.44
N ASP A 81 2.61 -1.86 8.40
CA ASP A 81 2.54 -2.14 9.83
C ASP A 81 1.15 -2.65 10.26
N ASN A 82 1.16 -3.71 11.06
CA ASN A 82 -0.05 -4.31 11.62
C ASN A 82 0.03 -4.49 13.15
N SER A 83 1.00 -3.85 13.81
CA SER A 83 1.20 -3.96 15.26
C SER A 83 -0.05 -3.58 16.09
N ASN A 84 -0.91 -2.73 15.53
CA ASN A 84 -2.18 -2.29 16.10
C ASN A 84 -3.41 -2.83 15.36
N ARG A 85 -3.26 -3.90 14.55
CA ARG A 85 -4.33 -4.53 13.75
C ARG A 85 -4.91 -3.62 12.66
N GLN A 86 -4.11 -2.69 12.15
CA GLN A 86 -4.53 -1.69 11.16
C GLN A 86 -5.00 -2.32 9.84
N LEU A 87 -4.51 -3.52 9.51
CA LEU A 87 -4.82 -4.18 8.23
C LEU A 87 -6.17 -4.91 8.23
N GLY A 88 -6.79 -5.10 9.41
CA GLY A 88 -8.12 -5.72 9.50
C GLY A 88 -8.19 -7.21 9.16
N ASP A 89 -7.05 -7.89 8.99
CA ASP A 89 -6.96 -9.31 8.60
C ASP A 89 -7.09 -10.30 9.78
N GLY A 90 -7.43 -9.80 10.97
CA GLY A 90 -7.55 -10.59 12.19
C GLY A 90 -6.20 -10.96 12.84
N THR A 91 -5.07 -10.47 12.29
CA THR A 91 -3.74 -10.72 12.82
C THR A 91 -3.08 -9.45 13.37
N THR A 92 -1.86 -9.58 13.87
CA THR A 92 -0.96 -8.46 14.19
C THR A 92 0.31 -8.51 13.35
N THR A 93 0.31 -9.31 12.28
CA THR A 93 1.48 -9.54 11.43
C THR A 93 1.47 -8.51 10.30
N GLU A 94 2.58 -7.81 10.12
CA GLU A 94 2.77 -6.89 9.01
C GLU A 94 2.65 -7.60 7.64
N ARG A 95 2.22 -6.84 6.63
CA ARG A 95 2.11 -7.32 5.25
C ARG A 95 2.97 -6.42 4.38
N GLN A 96 3.98 -6.97 3.74
CA GLN A 96 4.92 -6.19 2.93
C GLN A 96 4.46 -6.05 1.47
N THR A 97 3.36 -6.73 1.14
CA THR A 97 2.59 -6.63 -0.09
C THR A 97 1.10 -6.55 0.30
N PRO A 98 0.25 -5.94 -0.53
CA PRO A 98 -1.21 -5.93 -0.37
C PRO A 98 -1.84 -7.31 -0.14
#